data_AF-A0A9E4GBX2-F1
#
_entry.id   AF-A0A9E4GBX2-F1
#
_cell.length_a   1.000
_cell.length_b   1.000
_cell.length_c   1.000
_cell.angle_alpha   90.00
_cell.angle_beta   90.00
_cell.angle_gamma   90.00
#
_symmetry.space_group_name_H-M   'P 1'
#
loop_
_entity.id
_entity.type
_entity.pdbx_description
1 polymer ?
#
loop_
_entity_poly.entity_id
_entity_poly.type
_entity_poly.pdbx_seq_one_letter_code
_entity_poly.pdbx_strand_id
1 'polypeptide(L)'
;MSHAAPMVPGRPGIHPDPELSYTIPGHYYYDPAVFSREVEEIFLKTWQFAGYAGDVAEAGDYITFRLFDQNVVIVRGGDGRLRAFHYVCQHRGHELVPDGRGNRSSFTCPYHAWSYDTRGRLKAAGNAEGVARFDRADFSLPEVRVEAFAHMVFVNFDRDAPTLAGIAGDMVEEFRRTVPRFDDLKLARRDFYEFEANWKFVFDAMECYHCPHIHPQSGYGRDDGFLEPS
;
A
#
# COMPACT_ATOMS: atom_id res chain seq x y z
N MET A 1 25.12 -21.81 4.26
CA MET A 1 26.00 -21.58 5.44
C MET A 1 25.81 -20.13 5.84
N SER A 2 25.16 -19.88 6.97
CA SER A 2 24.91 -18.53 7.48
C SER A 2 26.23 -17.92 7.93
N HIS A 3 26.70 -16.90 7.24
CA HIS A 3 27.73 -16.00 7.75
C HIS A 3 26.99 -14.77 8.29
N ALA A 4 26.41 -14.91 9.48
CA ALA A 4 26.09 -13.74 10.28
C ALA A 4 27.42 -13.02 10.53
N ALA A 5 27.62 -11.88 9.86
CA ALA A 5 28.74 -11.01 10.17
C ALA A 5 28.70 -10.72 11.68
N PRO A 6 29.82 -10.91 12.42
CA PRO A 6 29.83 -10.66 13.84
C PRO A 6 29.42 -9.20 14.07
N MET A 7 28.33 -9.00 14.83
CA MET A 7 27.97 -7.67 15.32
C MET A 7 29.19 -7.08 16.02
N VAL A 8 29.55 -5.82 15.71
CA VAL A 8 30.61 -5.11 16.43
C VAL A 8 30.24 -5.12 17.92
N PRO A 9 31.00 -5.85 18.78
CA PRO A 9 30.63 -6.00 20.17
C PRO A 9 30.58 -4.63 20.86
N GLY A 10 29.48 -4.33 21.55
CA GLY A 10 29.34 -3.11 22.35
C GLY A 10 28.82 -1.87 21.62
N ARG A 11 28.42 -1.95 20.34
CA ARG A 11 27.69 -0.84 19.70
C ARG A 11 26.26 -0.80 20.26
N PRO A 12 25.81 0.29 20.91
CA PRO A 12 24.42 0.42 21.36
C PRO A 12 23.49 0.28 20.15
N GLY A 13 22.33 -0.35 20.33
CA GLY A 13 21.31 -0.47 19.29
C GLY A 13 20.45 0.79 19.18
N ILE A 14 19.17 0.61 18.86
CA ILE A 14 18.19 1.70 18.93
C ILE A 14 18.01 2.13 20.39
N HIS A 15 18.04 3.43 20.63
CA HIS A 15 17.75 4.04 21.93
C HIS A 15 16.54 4.99 21.82
N PRO A 16 15.68 5.13 22.86
CA PRO A 16 14.54 6.06 22.82
C PRO A 16 14.93 7.52 22.64
N ASP A 17 16.11 7.90 23.14
CA ASP A 17 16.76 9.18 22.84
C ASP A 17 17.50 9.07 21.50
N PRO A 18 17.08 9.79 20.45
CA PRO A 18 17.73 9.77 19.14
C PRO A 18 19.21 10.16 19.18
N GLU A 19 19.63 11.01 20.12
CA GLU A 19 21.03 11.46 20.24
C GLU A 19 21.97 10.33 20.68
N LEU A 20 21.40 9.27 21.27
CA LEU A 20 22.12 8.08 21.75
C LEU A 20 21.87 6.85 20.87
N SER A 21 21.14 7.02 19.76
CA SER A 21 20.69 5.92 18.91
C SER A 21 21.67 5.63 17.77
N TYR A 22 21.73 4.36 17.36
CA TYR A 22 22.50 3.91 16.22
C TYR A 22 21.60 3.17 15.23
N THR A 23 22.12 2.94 14.03
CA THR A 23 21.44 2.13 13.02
C THR A 23 21.20 0.71 13.52
N ILE A 24 20.16 0.07 12.97
CA ILE A 24 19.82 -1.31 13.31
C ILE A 24 20.95 -2.27 12.91
N PRO A 25 21.13 -3.39 13.63
CA PRO A 25 22.12 -4.40 13.25
C PRO A 25 21.93 -4.90 11.82
N GLY A 26 23.05 -5.18 11.13
CA GLY A 26 23.04 -5.51 9.70
C GLY A 26 22.11 -6.66 9.29
N HIS A 27 21.89 -7.66 10.17
CA HIS A 27 21.03 -8.81 9.87
C HIS A 27 19.57 -8.43 9.58
N TYR A 28 19.08 -7.30 10.11
CA TYR A 28 17.74 -6.81 9.79
C TYR A 28 17.56 -6.51 8.29
N TYR A 29 18.63 -6.26 7.55
CA TYR A 29 18.56 -5.95 6.12
C TYR A 29 18.62 -7.20 5.23
N TYR A 30 19.19 -8.32 5.70
CA TYR A 30 19.46 -9.47 4.83
C TYR A 30 18.91 -10.82 5.34
N ASP A 31 18.49 -10.93 6.60
CA ASP A 31 17.97 -12.19 7.15
C ASP A 31 16.54 -12.46 6.63
N PRO A 32 16.32 -13.55 5.87
CA PRO A 32 14.98 -13.90 5.38
C PRO A 32 13.96 -14.10 6.49
N ALA A 33 14.37 -14.60 7.66
CA ALA A 33 13.46 -14.81 8.79
C ALA A 33 12.98 -13.50 9.40
N VAL A 34 13.83 -12.46 9.37
CA VAL A 34 13.41 -11.10 9.75
C VAL A 34 12.40 -10.57 8.74
N PHE A 35 12.70 -10.68 7.44
CA PHE A 35 11.79 -10.20 6.40
C PHE A 35 10.42 -10.88 6.45
N SER A 36 10.34 -12.20 6.63
CA SER A 36 9.06 -12.91 6.78
C SER A 36 8.23 -12.37 7.95
N ARG A 37 8.87 -12.05 9.08
CA ARG A 37 8.19 -11.42 10.23
C ARG A 37 7.75 -9.98 9.93
N GLU A 38 8.56 -9.21 9.21
CA GLU A 38 8.17 -7.85 8.78
C GLU A 38 6.94 -7.88 7.86
N VAL A 39 6.83 -8.87 6.97
CA VAL A 39 5.62 -9.08 6.16
C VAL A 39 4.39 -9.21 7.05
N GLU A 40 4.42 -10.14 8.01
CA GLU A 40 3.28 -10.44 8.89
C GLU A 40 2.95 -9.30 9.87
N GLU A 41 3.97 -8.65 10.43
CA GLU A 41 3.82 -7.71 11.54
C GLU A 41 3.75 -6.25 11.10
N ILE A 42 4.28 -5.91 9.92
CA ILE A 42 4.30 -4.53 9.41
C ILE A 42 3.42 -4.43 8.17
N PHE A 43 3.79 -5.10 7.08
CA PHE A 43 3.14 -4.87 5.78
C PHE A 43 1.66 -5.30 5.76
N LEU A 44 1.32 -6.40 6.44
CA LEU A 44 -0.07 -6.86 6.53
C LEU A 44 -0.89 -6.14 7.61
N LYS A 45 -0.26 -5.33 8.47
CA LYS A 45 -0.95 -4.62 9.57
C LYS A 45 -0.94 -3.09 9.44
N THR A 46 -0.24 -2.55 8.45
CA THR A 46 -0.17 -1.10 8.21
C THR A 46 -0.79 -0.72 6.88
N TRP A 47 -1.18 0.55 6.74
CA TRP A 47 -1.78 1.06 5.51
C TRP A 47 -0.77 1.10 4.36
N GLN A 48 -1.11 0.42 3.28
CA GLN A 48 -0.28 0.26 2.08
C GLN A 48 -0.83 1.11 0.96
N PHE A 49 0.03 1.93 0.34
CA PHE A 49 -0.36 2.75 -0.81
C PHE A 49 -0.71 1.86 -2.01
N ALA A 50 -1.94 1.97 -2.48
CA ALA A 50 -2.47 1.10 -3.54
C ALA A 50 -2.66 1.82 -4.88
N GLY A 51 -2.85 3.13 -4.87
CA GLY A 51 -3.06 3.91 -6.09
C GLY A 51 -3.57 5.31 -5.80
N TYR A 52 -4.00 6.02 -6.84
CA TYR A 52 -4.52 7.37 -6.70
C TYR A 52 -6.04 7.37 -6.67
N ALA A 53 -6.63 8.32 -5.94
CA ALA A 53 -8.08 8.45 -5.85
C ALA A 53 -8.75 8.65 -7.22
N GLY A 54 -8.04 9.32 -8.14
CA GLY A 54 -8.47 9.50 -9.53
C GLY A 54 -8.56 8.22 -10.36
N ASP A 55 -7.86 7.14 -9.98
CA ASP A 55 -7.98 5.85 -10.68
C ASP A 55 -9.29 5.10 -10.34
N VAL A 56 -10.00 5.55 -9.30
CA VAL A 56 -11.26 4.98 -8.81
C VAL A 56 -12.27 6.09 -8.51
N ALA A 57 -12.39 7.04 -9.44
CA ALA A 57 -13.23 8.23 -9.27
C ALA A 57 -14.72 7.95 -9.57
N GLU A 58 -14.99 7.18 -10.63
CA GLU A 58 -16.35 6.94 -11.12
C GLU A 58 -16.89 5.57 -10.70
N ALA A 59 -18.22 5.42 -10.73
CA ALA A 59 -18.86 4.14 -10.45
C ALA A 59 -18.39 3.04 -11.42
N GLY A 60 -17.97 1.91 -10.86
CA GLY A 60 -17.43 0.77 -11.59
C GLY A 60 -15.93 0.84 -11.83
N ASP A 61 -15.29 2.00 -11.63
CA ASP A 61 -13.83 2.11 -11.74
C ASP A 61 -13.17 1.21 -10.72
N TYR A 62 -12.16 0.47 -11.18
CA TYR A 62 -11.37 -0.39 -10.34
C TYR A 62 -9.88 -0.32 -10.68
N ILE A 63 -9.07 -0.58 -9.67
CA ILE A 63 -7.65 -0.89 -9.78
C ILE A 63 -7.36 -2.21 -9.06
N THR A 64 -6.33 -2.91 -9.50
CA THR A 64 -5.77 -4.05 -8.76
C THR A 64 -4.54 -3.61 -7.97
N PHE A 65 -4.39 -4.17 -6.79
CA PHE A 65 -3.22 -4.01 -5.94
C PHE A 65 -2.68 -5.37 -5.54
N ARG A 66 -1.37 -5.55 -5.66
CA ARG A 66 -0.68 -6.76 -5.21
C ARG A 66 0.39 -6.40 -4.20
N LEU A 67 0.37 -7.11 -3.08
CA LEU A 67 1.41 -7.06 -2.06
C LEU A 67 1.75 -8.48 -1.63
N PHE A 68 2.95 -8.94 -1.97
CA PHE A 68 3.35 -10.33 -1.79
C PHE A 68 2.34 -11.30 -2.43
N ASP A 69 1.76 -12.20 -1.65
CA ASP A 69 0.73 -13.15 -2.05
C ASP A 69 -0.71 -12.60 -1.93
N GLN A 70 -0.87 -11.33 -1.54
CA GLN A 70 -2.15 -10.69 -1.39
C GLN A 70 -2.60 -9.99 -2.68
N ASN A 71 -3.67 -10.49 -3.28
CA ASN A 71 -4.28 -9.93 -4.50
C ASN A 71 -5.58 -9.22 -4.16
N VAL A 72 -5.65 -7.92 -4.40
CA VAL A 72 -6.78 -7.09 -4.02
C VAL A 72 -7.32 -6.35 -5.24
N VAL A 73 -8.65 -6.32 -5.38
CA VAL A 73 -9.31 -5.32 -6.22
C VAL A 73 -9.81 -4.20 -5.33
N ILE A 74 -9.63 -2.98 -5.79
CA ILE A 74 -10.23 -1.79 -5.20
C ILE A 74 -11.22 -1.26 -6.22
N VAL A 75 -12.48 -1.09 -5.84
CA VAL A 75 -13.55 -0.71 -6.76
C VAL A 75 -14.45 0.35 -6.14
N ARG A 76 -14.87 1.33 -6.94
CA ARG A 76 -15.96 2.22 -6.56
C ARG A 76 -17.29 1.60 -6.98
N GLY A 77 -18.12 1.27 -6.00
CA GLY A 77 -19.44 0.71 -6.27
C GLY A 77 -20.37 1.71 -6.97
N GLY A 78 -21.44 1.19 -7.56
CA GLY A 78 -22.51 2.04 -8.14
C GLY A 78 -23.24 2.91 -7.11
N ASP A 79 -23.05 2.62 -5.82
CA ASP A 79 -23.51 3.47 -4.71
C ASP A 79 -22.48 4.52 -4.28
N GLY A 80 -21.43 4.73 -5.08
CA GLY A 80 -20.37 5.69 -4.83
C GLY A 80 -19.40 5.31 -3.72
N ARG A 81 -19.56 4.15 -3.05
CA ARG A 81 -18.66 3.72 -1.96
C ARG A 81 -17.43 3.00 -2.51
N LEU A 82 -16.26 3.37 -2.00
CA LEU A 82 -15.00 2.67 -2.25
C LEU A 82 -14.95 1.38 -1.43
N ARG A 83 -14.52 0.27 -2.05
CA ARG A 83 -14.41 -1.04 -1.41
C ARG A 83 -13.17 -1.76 -1.91
N ALA A 84 -12.64 -2.68 -1.10
CA ALA A 84 -11.57 -3.56 -1.50
C ALA A 84 -11.86 -5.00 -1.09
N PHE A 85 -11.43 -5.95 -1.91
CA PHE A 85 -11.67 -7.37 -1.69
C PHE A 85 -10.46 -8.20 -2.10
N HIS A 86 -10.20 -9.30 -1.38
CA HIS A 86 -9.33 -10.36 -1.86
C HIS A 86 -9.93 -10.94 -3.13
N TYR A 87 -9.22 -10.78 -4.24
CA TYR A 87 -9.84 -10.90 -5.56
C TYR A 87 -9.68 -12.26 -6.21
N VAL A 88 -10.05 -13.25 -5.40
CA VAL A 88 -9.88 -14.67 -5.63
C VAL A 88 -11.26 -15.33 -5.56
N CYS A 89 -11.62 -16.06 -6.61
CA CYS A 89 -12.93 -16.72 -6.71
C CYS A 89 -13.12 -17.71 -5.55
N GLN A 90 -14.21 -17.57 -4.81
CA GLN A 90 -14.56 -18.42 -3.67
C GLN A 90 -14.94 -19.86 -4.07
N HIS A 91 -15.01 -20.17 -5.36
CA HIS A 91 -15.20 -21.55 -5.83
C HIS A 91 -13.90 -22.37 -5.73
N ARG A 92 -12.85 -21.97 -6.46
CA ARG A 92 -11.61 -22.76 -6.64
C ARG A 92 -10.35 -21.89 -6.73
N GLY A 93 -10.39 -20.68 -6.20
CA GLY A 93 -9.17 -19.88 -6.04
C GLY A 93 -8.67 -19.20 -7.32
N HIS A 94 -9.43 -19.20 -8.42
CA HIS A 94 -8.99 -18.51 -9.65
C HIS A 94 -9.10 -16.99 -9.47
N GLU A 95 -8.07 -16.26 -9.91
CA GLU A 95 -8.08 -14.80 -10.00
C GLU A 95 -9.24 -14.29 -10.87
N LEU A 96 -9.93 -13.24 -10.42
CA LEU A 96 -11.16 -12.78 -11.09
C LEU A 96 -10.91 -11.76 -12.21
N VAL A 97 -9.82 -10.99 -12.13
CA VAL A 97 -9.43 -10.03 -13.17
C VAL A 97 -7.89 -9.96 -13.23
N PRO A 98 -7.29 -9.80 -14.43
CA PRO A 98 -5.87 -9.54 -14.53
C PRO A 98 -5.48 -8.21 -13.86
N ASP A 99 -4.20 -8.08 -13.54
CA ASP A 99 -3.64 -6.84 -13.04
C ASP A 99 -3.92 -5.65 -13.97
N GLY A 100 -4.24 -4.52 -13.35
CA GLY A 100 -4.39 -3.24 -14.01
C GLY A 100 -5.56 -2.46 -13.46
N ARG A 101 -6.23 -1.74 -14.36
CA ARG A 101 -7.37 -0.89 -14.07
C ARG A 101 -8.43 -1.00 -15.15
N GLY A 102 -9.65 -0.62 -14.82
CA GLY A 102 -10.74 -0.56 -15.78
C GLY A 102 -12.04 -0.11 -15.13
N ASN A 103 -13.15 -0.29 -15.85
CA ASN A 103 -14.49 0.02 -15.36
C ASN A 103 -15.41 -1.17 -15.58
N ARG A 104 -16.01 -1.71 -14.51
CA ARG A 104 -16.93 -2.86 -14.54
C ARG A 104 -17.97 -2.78 -13.43
N SER A 105 -19.22 -3.16 -13.75
CA SER A 105 -20.32 -3.25 -12.78
C SER A 105 -20.45 -4.62 -12.11
N SER A 106 -19.74 -5.62 -12.63
CA SER A 106 -19.64 -6.98 -12.10
C SER A 106 -18.40 -7.65 -12.65
N PHE A 107 -18.03 -8.77 -12.05
CA PHE A 107 -16.86 -9.50 -12.46
C PHE A 107 -17.10 -10.99 -12.47
N THR A 108 -16.66 -11.63 -13.54
CA THR A 108 -16.96 -13.03 -13.83
C THR A 108 -15.68 -13.82 -13.84
N CYS A 109 -15.62 -14.85 -13.00
CA CYS A 109 -14.50 -15.77 -12.94
C CYS A 109 -14.31 -16.47 -14.29
N PRO A 110 -13.12 -16.40 -14.90
CA PRO A 110 -12.87 -17.02 -16.20
C PRO A 110 -12.89 -18.54 -16.16
N TYR A 111 -12.83 -19.16 -14.97
CA TYR A 111 -12.79 -20.62 -14.84
C TYR A 111 -14.19 -21.25 -14.99
N HIS A 112 -15.15 -20.84 -14.16
CA HIS A 112 -16.50 -21.45 -14.12
C HIS A 112 -17.63 -20.42 -14.16
N ALA A 113 -17.35 -19.19 -14.58
CA ALA A 113 -18.31 -18.11 -14.74
C ALA A 113 -19.10 -17.72 -13.47
N TRP A 114 -18.56 -17.99 -12.27
CA TRP A 114 -19.09 -17.40 -11.04
C TRP A 114 -18.93 -15.88 -11.11
N SER A 115 -20.01 -15.14 -10.86
CA SER A 115 -20.01 -13.68 -10.99
C SER A 115 -20.27 -12.97 -9.68
N TYR A 116 -19.55 -11.88 -9.44
CA TYR A 116 -19.62 -11.07 -8.22
C TYR A 116 -19.99 -9.63 -8.58
N ASP A 117 -20.80 -8.98 -7.74
CA ASP A 117 -21.07 -7.54 -7.89
C ASP A 117 -19.96 -6.67 -7.27
N THR A 118 -20.04 -5.36 -7.46
CA THR A 118 -19.11 -4.38 -6.87
C THR A 118 -19.23 -4.24 -5.34
N ARG A 119 -20.11 -5.02 -4.70
CA ARG A 119 -20.19 -5.19 -3.24
C ARG A 119 -19.60 -6.52 -2.78
N GLY A 120 -18.94 -7.25 -3.68
CA GLY A 120 -18.29 -8.54 -3.40
C GLY A 120 -19.26 -9.71 -3.27
N ARG A 121 -20.56 -9.51 -3.51
CA ARG A 121 -21.57 -10.57 -3.31
C ARG A 121 -21.64 -11.48 -4.53
N LEU A 122 -21.75 -12.79 -4.28
CA LEU A 122 -21.95 -13.76 -5.35
C LEU A 122 -23.33 -13.57 -6.01
N LYS A 123 -23.34 -13.20 -7.29
CA LYS A 123 -24.52 -12.93 -8.11
C LYS A 123 -25.02 -14.20 -8.80
N ALA A 124 -24.12 -14.90 -9.48
CA ALA A 124 -24.44 -16.13 -10.18
C ALA A 124 -23.37 -17.19 -9.94
N ALA A 125 -23.83 -18.43 -9.78
CA ALA A 125 -23.02 -19.63 -9.74
C ALA A 125 -23.76 -20.69 -10.56
N GLY A 126 -23.12 -21.18 -11.62
CA GLY A 126 -23.72 -22.20 -12.50
C GLY A 126 -24.07 -23.46 -11.71
N ASN A 127 -25.26 -24.01 -11.97
CA ASN A 127 -25.79 -25.25 -11.36
C ASN A 127 -25.89 -25.23 -9.82
N ALA A 128 -25.83 -24.07 -9.18
CA ALA A 128 -25.90 -23.94 -7.72
C ALA A 128 -27.19 -24.52 -7.11
N GLU A 129 -28.31 -24.48 -7.83
CA GLU A 129 -29.60 -25.04 -7.39
C GLU A 129 -29.56 -26.56 -7.20
N GLY A 130 -28.65 -27.26 -7.89
CA GLY A 130 -28.43 -28.69 -7.74
C GLY A 130 -27.55 -29.07 -6.54
N VAL A 131 -26.98 -28.09 -5.85
CA VAL A 131 -26.12 -28.29 -4.69
C VAL A 131 -26.94 -28.12 -3.42
N ALA A 132 -27.09 -29.20 -2.66
CA ALA A 132 -27.84 -29.18 -1.41
C ALA A 132 -27.24 -28.15 -0.43
N ARG A 133 -28.09 -27.28 0.13
CA ARG A 133 -27.73 -26.26 1.13
C ARG A 133 -26.72 -25.22 0.62
N PHE A 134 -26.72 -24.92 -0.67
CA PHE A 134 -25.90 -23.84 -1.20
C PHE A 134 -26.54 -22.47 -0.90
N ASP A 135 -25.88 -21.67 -0.04
CA ASP A 135 -26.20 -20.26 0.13
C ASP A 135 -25.13 -19.40 -0.57
N ARG A 136 -25.56 -18.47 -1.42
CA ARG A 136 -24.67 -17.52 -2.09
C ARG A 136 -23.97 -16.59 -1.11
N ALA A 137 -24.58 -16.32 0.04
CA ALA A 137 -24.02 -15.44 1.06
C ALA A 137 -22.67 -15.95 1.60
N ASP A 138 -22.53 -17.28 1.72
CA ASP A 138 -21.33 -17.96 2.23
C ASP A 138 -20.10 -17.82 1.32
N PHE A 139 -20.31 -17.38 0.07
CA PHE A 139 -19.28 -17.27 -0.96
C PHE A 139 -19.06 -15.83 -1.41
N SER A 140 -19.31 -14.85 -0.54
CA SER A 140 -18.96 -13.46 -0.81
C SER A 140 -17.43 -13.27 -0.78
N LEU A 141 -16.92 -12.30 -1.53
CA LEU A 141 -15.49 -11.99 -1.54
C LEU A 141 -15.04 -11.47 -0.17
N PRO A 142 -13.93 -11.98 0.39
CA PRO A 142 -13.39 -11.46 1.64
C PRO A 142 -12.99 -9.98 1.51
N GLU A 143 -13.53 -9.14 2.39
CA GLU A 143 -13.24 -7.71 2.42
C GLU A 143 -11.83 -7.41 2.96
N VAL A 144 -11.21 -6.39 2.36
CA VAL A 144 -9.96 -5.76 2.78
C VAL A 144 -10.28 -4.30 3.11
N ARG A 145 -9.65 -3.73 4.14
CA ARG A 145 -9.88 -2.32 4.45
C ARG A 145 -9.33 -1.44 3.35
N VAL A 146 -10.07 -0.40 3.00
CA VAL A 146 -9.64 0.61 2.04
C VAL A 146 -10.08 1.98 2.50
N GLU A 147 -9.19 2.95 2.39
CA GLU A 147 -9.48 4.35 2.68
C GLU A 147 -8.83 5.23 1.61
N ALA A 148 -9.53 6.31 1.24
CA ALA A 148 -8.94 7.39 0.48
C ALA A 148 -8.38 8.41 1.47
N PHE A 149 -7.13 8.82 1.28
CA PHE A 149 -6.47 9.84 2.09
C PHE A 149 -5.80 10.85 1.16
N ALA A 150 -6.24 12.11 1.25
CA ALA A 150 -5.96 13.13 0.24
C ALA A 150 -6.26 12.60 -1.18
N HIS A 151 -5.26 12.60 -2.07
CA HIS A 151 -5.37 12.15 -3.47
C HIS A 151 -4.97 10.69 -3.69
N MET A 152 -4.80 9.94 -2.60
CA MET A 152 -4.27 8.58 -2.60
C MET A 152 -5.29 7.59 -2.04
N VAL A 153 -5.13 6.32 -2.41
CA VAL A 153 -5.92 5.20 -1.91
C VAL A 153 -4.97 4.22 -1.24
N PHE A 154 -5.35 3.77 -0.05
CA PHE A 154 -4.59 2.82 0.74
C PHE A 154 -5.44 1.62 1.09
N VAL A 155 -4.78 0.47 1.26
CA VAL A 155 -5.39 -0.76 1.77
C VAL A 155 -4.74 -1.21 3.06
N ASN A 156 -5.48 -1.89 3.91
CA ASN A 156 -4.93 -2.56 5.10
C ASN A 156 -5.60 -3.93 5.27
N PHE A 157 -4.79 -4.95 5.56
CA PHE A 157 -5.24 -6.33 5.72
C PHE A 157 -5.64 -6.62 7.17
N ASP A 158 -5.23 -5.79 8.13
CA ASP A 158 -5.73 -5.81 9.49
C ASP A 158 -7.11 -5.13 9.57
N ARG A 159 -8.11 -5.90 10.00
CA ARG A 159 -9.49 -5.43 10.16
C ARG A 159 -9.62 -4.44 11.30
N ASP A 160 -8.76 -4.55 12.30
CA ASP A 160 -8.78 -3.72 13.51
C ASP A 160 -7.86 -2.50 13.41
N ALA A 161 -7.26 -2.27 12.23
CA ALA A 161 -6.39 -1.12 11.99
C ALA A 161 -7.07 0.22 12.33
N PRO A 162 -6.36 1.18 12.96
CA PRO A 162 -6.87 2.54 13.10
C PRO A 162 -7.11 3.16 11.71
N THR A 163 -8.04 4.10 11.62
CA THR A 163 -8.29 4.83 10.36
C THR A 163 -7.08 5.68 9.98
N LEU A 164 -6.90 5.96 8.69
CA LEU A 164 -5.81 6.85 8.22
C LEU A 164 -5.91 8.23 8.85
N ALA A 165 -7.13 8.78 8.95
CA ALA A 165 -7.34 10.05 9.63
C ALA A 165 -6.93 10.01 11.12
N GLY A 166 -7.15 8.87 11.80
CA GLY A 166 -6.73 8.68 13.18
C GLY A 166 -5.21 8.63 13.36
N ILE A 167 -4.48 8.12 12.36
CA ILE A 167 -3.01 8.09 12.35
C ILE A 167 -2.42 9.45 11.95
N ALA A 168 -2.98 10.07 10.90
CA ALA A 168 -2.39 11.23 10.26
C ALA A 168 -2.72 12.57 10.92
N GLY A 169 -3.69 12.62 11.83
CA GLY A 169 -4.08 13.87 12.49
C GLY A 169 -4.58 14.93 11.50
N ASP A 170 -4.06 16.15 11.60
CA ASP A 170 -4.41 17.31 10.79
C ASP A 170 -3.53 17.48 9.53
N MET A 171 -2.81 16.43 9.12
CA MET A 171 -1.87 16.49 8.00
C MET A 171 -2.52 16.98 6.69
N VAL A 172 -3.79 16.64 6.42
CA VAL A 172 -4.48 17.09 5.19
C VAL A 172 -4.77 18.59 5.27
N GLU A 173 -5.18 19.09 6.43
CA GLU A 173 -5.39 20.52 6.69
C GLU A 173 -4.09 21.31 6.57
N GLU A 174 -2.98 20.75 7.06
CA GLU A 174 -1.65 21.33 6.87
C GLU A 174 -1.28 21.41 5.38
N PHE A 175 -1.48 20.35 4.60
CA PHE A 175 -1.22 20.38 3.17
C PHE A 175 -2.07 21.41 2.43
N ARG A 176 -3.35 21.57 2.78
CA ARG A 176 -4.19 22.61 2.17
C ARG A 176 -3.69 24.03 2.46
N ARG A 177 -3.05 24.23 3.62
CA ARG A 177 -2.49 25.53 4.02
C ARG A 177 -1.16 25.83 3.33
N THR A 178 -0.34 24.81 3.07
CA THR A 178 1.04 24.98 2.59
C THR A 178 1.19 24.76 1.08
N VAL A 179 0.33 23.95 0.47
CA VAL A 179 0.40 23.61 -0.97
C VAL A 179 -0.70 24.34 -1.74
N PRO A 180 -0.35 25.29 -2.63
CA PRO A 180 -1.32 26.00 -3.44
C PRO A 180 -2.16 25.05 -4.29
N ARG A 181 -3.49 25.24 -4.25
CA ARG A 181 -4.46 24.42 -5.00
C ARG A 181 -4.29 22.91 -4.74
N PHE A 182 -3.98 22.53 -3.49
CA PHE A 182 -3.79 21.14 -3.09
C PHE A 182 -4.91 20.23 -3.60
N ASP A 183 -6.18 20.61 -3.44
CA ASP A 183 -7.33 19.79 -3.82
C ASP A 183 -7.46 19.60 -5.36
N ASP A 184 -6.78 20.41 -6.18
CA ASP A 184 -6.80 20.31 -7.64
C ASP A 184 -5.67 19.41 -8.20
N LEU A 185 -4.79 18.89 -7.34
CA LEU A 185 -3.65 18.08 -7.78
C LEU A 185 -4.11 16.78 -8.46
N LYS A 186 -3.42 16.43 -9.54
CA LYS A 186 -3.64 15.19 -10.30
C LYS A 186 -2.30 14.52 -10.58
N LEU A 187 -2.32 13.20 -10.71
CA LEU A 187 -1.15 12.45 -11.13
C LEU A 187 -0.72 12.89 -12.53
N ALA A 188 0.45 13.50 -12.63
CA ALA A 188 1.04 13.90 -13.92
C ALA A 188 1.91 12.80 -14.52
N ARG A 189 2.72 12.15 -13.68
CA ARG A 189 3.69 11.13 -14.09
C ARG A 189 3.94 10.15 -12.94
N ARG A 190 4.17 8.89 -13.29
CA ARG A 190 4.62 7.84 -12.37
C ARG A 190 5.78 7.10 -13.02
N ASP A 191 6.87 6.97 -12.29
CA ASP A 191 8.04 6.19 -12.67
C ASP A 191 8.20 5.03 -11.69
N PHE A 192 8.64 3.88 -12.20
CA PHE A 192 8.88 2.68 -11.41
C PHE A 192 10.35 2.32 -11.48
N TYR A 193 10.94 2.02 -10.33
CA TYR A 193 12.32 1.61 -10.20
C TYR A 193 12.36 0.34 -9.34
N GLU A 194 13.16 -0.62 -9.78
CA GLU A 194 13.44 -1.83 -9.04
C GLU A 194 14.85 -1.74 -8.47
N PHE A 195 14.99 -2.01 -7.17
CA PHE A 195 16.25 -1.96 -6.46
C PHE A 195 16.54 -3.32 -5.83
N GLU A 196 17.74 -3.85 -6.03
CA GLU A 196 18.24 -5.02 -5.30
C GLU A 196 18.69 -4.62 -3.88
N ALA A 197 17.75 -4.12 -3.08
CA ALA A 197 17.99 -3.63 -1.73
C ALA A 197 16.84 -3.97 -0.79
N ASN A 198 17.12 -4.00 0.51
CA ASN A 198 16.07 -4.11 1.52
C ASN A 198 15.22 -2.84 1.54
N TRP A 199 13.90 -2.98 1.74
CA TRP A 199 12.96 -1.86 1.79
C TRP A 199 13.37 -0.76 2.80
N LYS A 200 13.94 -1.16 3.95
CA LYS A 200 14.39 -0.23 5.00
C LYS A 200 15.49 0.72 4.53
N PHE A 201 16.32 0.30 3.57
CA PHE A 201 17.40 1.14 3.05
C PHE A 201 16.87 2.41 2.36
N VAL A 202 15.70 2.30 1.71
CA VAL A 202 15.04 3.46 1.08
C VAL A 202 14.61 4.48 2.13
N PHE A 203 14.15 4.00 3.29
CA PHE A 203 13.75 4.86 4.42
C PHE A 203 14.96 5.43 5.16
N ASP A 204 16.02 4.65 5.33
CA ASP A 204 17.27 5.13 5.95
C ASP A 204 17.94 6.24 5.12
N ALA A 205 17.68 6.28 3.81
CA ALA A 205 18.12 7.35 2.92
C ALA A 205 17.23 8.60 2.97
N MET A 206 16.18 8.65 3.81
CA MET A 206 15.34 9.84 4.01
C MET A 206 16.01 10.87 4.95
N GLU A 207 17.28 11.14 4.69
CA GLU A 207 18.09 12.16 5.35
C GLU A 207 18.75 13.03 4.28
N CYS A 208 19.33 14.17 4.68
CA CYS A 208 20.01 15.08 3.74
C CYS A 208 21.52 15.25 4.04
N TYR A 209 22.09 14.42 4.91
CA TYR A 209 23.52 14.29 5.11
C TYR A 209 24.24 13.85 3.83
N HIS A 210 23.63 12.99 3.01
CA HIS A 210 24.22 12.60 1.72
C HIS A 210 24.06 13.65 0.60
N CYS A 211 23.07 14.56 0.70
CA CYS A 211 22.65 15.43 -0.40
C CYS A 211 23.79 16.27 -1.01
N PRO A 212 24.68 16.92 -0.22
CA PRO A 212 25.79 17.69 -0.79
C PRO A 212 26.77 16.87 -1.61
N HIS A 213 26.86 15.55 -1.36
CA HIS A 213 27.86 14.69 -1.97
C HIS A 213 27.36 13.98 -3.22
N ILE A 214 26.12 13.49 -3.21
CA ILE A 214 25.59 12.66 -4.31
C ILE A 214 24.57 13.37 -5.20
N HIS A 215 24.04 14.53 -4.77
CA HIS A 215 23.11 15.35 -5.56
C HIS A 215 23.69 16.75 -5.87
N PRO A 216 24.85 16.86 -6.53
CA PRO A 216 25.52 18.15 -6.76
C PRO A 216 24.69 19.16 -7.58
N GLN A 217 23.69 18.67 -8.30
CA GLN A 217 22.77 19.46 -9.12
C GLN A 217 21.58 20.03 -8.31
N SER A 218 21.31 19.47 -7.12
CA SER A 218 20.18 19.89 -6.27
C SER A 218 20.41 21.22 -5.55
N GLY A 219 21.65 21.72 -5.53
CA GLY A 219 22.02 22.95 -4.80
C GLY A 219 22.14 22.76 -3.28
N TYR A 220 21.79 21.59 -2.75
CA TYR A 220 21.89 21.28 -1.32
C TYR A 220 23.37 21.31 -0.87
N GLY A 221 23.69 22.12 0.15
CA GLY A 221 25.06 22.27 0.66
C GLY A 221 25.93 23.29 -0.09
N ARG A 222 25.34 24.15 -0.95
CA ARG A 222 25.97 25.43 -1.27
C ARG A 222 25.65 26.38 -0.14
N ASP A 223 26.67 26.83 0.58
CA ASP A 223 26.59 27.99 1.46
C ASP A 223 26.52 29.27 0.58
N ASP A 224 25.46 29.44 -0.20
CA ASP A 224 25.07 30.77 -0.67
C ASP A 224 24.36 31.46 0.49
N GLY A 225 25.18 32.00 1.39
CA GLY A 225 24.77 32.71 2.60
C GLY A 225 23.49 33.51 2.37
N PHE A 226 22.47 33.15 3.15
CA PHE A 226 21.29 33.98 3.32
C PHE A 226 21.76 35.38 3.72
N LEU A 227 21.69 36.28 2.74
CA LEU A 227 21.97 37.70 2.77
C LEU A 227 21.72 38.31 4.16
N GLU A 228 22.77 38.80 4.81
CA GLU A 228 22.60 39.95 5.69
C GLU A 228 22.22 41.14 4.80
N PRO A 229 21.14 41.88 5.13
CA PRO A 229 20.72 43.01 4.31
C PRO A 229 21.63 44.22 4.55
N SER A 230 22.29 44.70 3.49
CA SER A 230 22.84 46.06 3.41
C SER A 230 21.80 47.04 2.89
#